data_AF-A0AA96WFV1-F1
#
_entry.id   AF-A0AA96WFV1-F1
#
_cell.length_a   1.000
_cell.length_b   1.000
_cell.length_c   1.000
_cell.angle_alpha   90.00
_cell.angle_beta   90.00
_cell.angle_gamma   90.00
#
_symmetry.space_group_name_H-M   'P 1'
#
loop_
_entity.id
_entity.type
_entity.pdbx_description
1 polymer ?
#
loop_
_entity_poly.entity_id
_entity_poly.type
_entity_poly.pdbx_seq_one_letter_code
_entity_poly.pdbx_strand_id
1 'polypeptide(L)'
;MTVDTLDLARQGDPVAIAALLNHSLGNKGVTTRATGYHKRLIIFVEYQASSKRDALVTFLKNSLIKLQPRNISQVTIRGSAVGHTIDAWRESFELDANEPVGSNCAADNGIAEFSLATALQHSNQQKALAQTATNPNEMLAFGIITFLLIVNLGFFFHSSWTGLVAAPSRIDRPCNLK
;
A
#
# COMPACT_ATOMS: atom_id res chain seq x y z
N MET A 1 24.46 34.43 3.10
CA MET A 1 23.47 34.16 2.04
C MET A 1 22.42 33.23 2.64
N THR A 2 21.25 33.75 3.01
CA THR A 2 20.15 32.90 3.49
C THR A 2 19.47 32.35 2.25
N VAL A 3 19.73 31.08 1.95
CA VAL A 3 19.00 30.40 0.88
C VAL A 3 17.54 30.36 1.30
N ASP A 4 16.65 30.93 0.48
CA ASP A 4 15.22 30.96 0.79
C ASP A 4 14.65 29.53 0.73
N THR A 5 14.17 29.04 1.86
CA THR A 5 13.54 27.72 2.00
C THR A 5 12.38 27.55 1.03
N LEU A 6 11.65 28.63 0.69
CA LEU A 6 10.57 28.57 -0.29
C LEU A 6 11.08 28.29 -1.70
N ASP A 7 12.18 28.91 -2.10
CA ASP A 7 12.77 28.71 -3.42
C ASP A 7 13.36 27.30 -3.56
N LEU A 8 13.97 26.76 -2.50
CA LEU A 8 14.41 25.36 -2.46
C LEU A 8 13.22 24.40 -2.55
N ALA A 9 12.14 24.68 -1.81
CA ALA A 9 10.94 23.84 -1.85
C ALA A 9 10.29 23.83 -3.25
N ARG A 10 10.26 24.98 -3.95
CA ARG A 10 9.79 25.10 -5.34
C ARG A 10 10.68 24.35 -6.35
N GLN A 11 11.97 24.26 -6.08
CA GLN A 11 12.89 23.44 -6.88
C GLN A 11 12.68 21.93 -6.67
N GLY A 12 11.89 21.55 -5.66
CA GLY A 12 11.65 20.16 -5.30
C GLY A 12 12.61 19.62 -4.25
N ASP A 13 13.33 20.48 -3.52
CA ASP A 13 14.21 20.03 -2.43
C ASP A 13 13.38 19.37 -1.32
N PRO A 14 13.58 18.07 -1.03
CA PRO A 14 12.76 17.36 -0.05
C PRO A 14 12.86 17.95 1.36
N VAL A 15 14.06 18.40 1.76
CA VAL A 15 14.30 18.93 3.11
C VAL A 15 13.55 20.24 3.30
N ALA A 16 13.61 21.13 2.31
CA ALA A 16 12.89 22.41 2.30
C ALA A 16 11.37 22.21 2.25
N ILE A 17 10.87 21.24 1.47
CA ILE A 17 9.45 20.87 1.47
C ILE A 17 9.02 20.41 2.87
N ALA A 18 9.77 19.50 3.50
CA ALA A 18 9.47 19.04 4.85
C ALA A 18 9.50 20.20 5.87
N ALA A 19 10.45 21.12 5.76
CA ALA A 19 10.52 22.30 6.62
C ALA A 19 9.26 23.17 6.49
N LEU A 20 8.78 23.41 5.26
CA LEU A 20 7.57 24.18 4.99
C LEU A 20 6.30 23.48 5.52
N LEU A 21 6.22 22.16 5.37
CA LEU A 21 5.13 21.36 5.92
C LEU A 21 5.14 21.36 7.44
N ASN A 22 6.30 21.21 8.07
CA ASN A 22 6.47 21.29 9.53
C ASN A 22 6.10 22.66 10.08
N HIS A 23 6.42 23.74 9.37
CA HIS A 23 5.96 25.08 9.77
C HIS A 23 4.43 25.17 9.84
N SER A 24 3.73 24.50 8.92
CA SER A 24 2.28 24.54 8.84
C SER A 24 1.58 23.53 9.77
N LEU A 25 2.23 22.41 10.07
CA LEU A 25 1.67 21.28 10.82
C LEU A 25 2.23 21.12 12.24
N GLY A 26 3.31 21.82 12.59
CA GLY A 26 3.99 21.69 13.88
C GLY A 26 3.11 22.07 15.07
N ASN A 27 2.20 23.04 14.89
CA ASN A 27 1.22 23.40 15.91
C ASN A 27 0.13 22.32 16.16
N LYS A 28 0.07 21.28 15.33
CA LYS A 28 -0.87 20.15 15.44
C LYS A 28 -0.20 18.88 15.97
N GLY A 29 1.04 18.96 16.43
CA GLY A 29 1.78 17.80 16.94
C GLY A 29 2.09 16.76 15.86
N VAL A 30 2.18 17.20 14.60
CA VAL A 30 2.53 16.35 13.45
C VAL A 30 3.93 16.72 13.00
N THR A 31 4.79 15.70 12.88
CA THR A 31 6.15 15.88 12.36
C THR A 31 6.24 15.24 10.98
N THR A 32 6.85 15.96 10.04
CA THR A 32 7.07 15.49 8.68
C THR A 32 8.55 15.44 8.35
N ARG A 33 8.95 14.38 7.65
CA ARG A 33 10.27 14.23 7.04
C ARG A 33 10.06 13.88 5.58
N ALA A 34 10.93 14.33 4.70
CA ALA A 34 10.81 13.97 3.29
C ALA A 34 12.15 13.55 2.71
N THR A 35 12.07 12.62 1.76
CA THR A 35 13.19 12.10 1.01
C THR A 35 12.80 12.06 -0.45
N GLY A 36 13.70 12.50 -1.33
CA GLY A 36 13.48 12.49 -2.77
C GLY A 36 14.38 11.48 -3.45
N TYR A 37 13.86 10.81 -4.47
CA TYR A 37 14.66 10.04 -5.41
C TYR A 37 14.14 10.26 -6.83
N HIS A 38 14.99 10.84 -7.69
CA HIS A 38 14.62 11.24 -9.05
C HIS A 38 13.42 12.20 -9.01
N LYS A 39 12.29 11.84 -9.64
CA LYS A 39 11.05 12.61 -9.67
C LYS A 39 10.00 12.15 -8.64
N ARG A 40 10.44 11.40 -7.62
CA ARG A 40 9.57 10.85 -6.58
C ARG A 40 9.90 11.47 -5.24
N LEU A 41 8.87 11.96 -4.56
CA LEU A 41 8.94 12.47 -3.20
C LEU A 41 8.25 11.49 -2.25
N ILE A 42 8.96 11.05 -1.22
CA ILE A 42 8.37 10.28 -0.12
C ILE A 42 8.31 11.19 1.09
N ILE A 43 7.12 11.35 1.65
CA ILE A 43 6.88 12.14 2.86
C ILE A 43 6.48 11.17 3.97
N PHE A 44 7.30 11.12 5.01
CA PHE A 44 7.01 10.41 6.25
C PHE A 44 6.33 11.37 7.21
N VAL A 45 5.15 10.97 7.69
CA VAL A 45 4.32 11.75 8.58
C VAL A 45 4.18 10.97 9.88
N GLU A 46 4.69 11.54 10.95
CA GLU A 46 4.50 11.04 12.30
C GLU A 46 3.35 11.81 12.93
N TYR A 47 2.26 11.10 13.26
CA TYR A 47 1.01 11.71 13.70
C TYR A 47 0.51 11.06 15.00
N GLN A 48 -0.21 11.84 15.80
CA GLN A 48 -0.92 11.29 16.95
C GLN A 48 -2.15 10.54 16.48
N ALA A 49 -2.46 9.37 17.07
CA ALA A 49 -3.59 8.53 16.67
C ALA A 49 -4.97 9.25 16.69
N SER A 50 -5.09 10.34 17.44
CA SER A 50 -6.27 11.22 17.47
C SER A 50 -6.46 12.07 16.20
N SER A 51 -5.43 12.19 15.36
CA SER A 51 -5.46 12.96 14.12
C SER A 51 -6.17 12.20 13.01
N LYS A 52 -7.12 12.85 12.33
CA LYS A 52 -7.84 12.26 11.20
C LYS A 52 -6.91 12.12 9.99
N ARG A 53 -6.65 10.88 9.54
CA ARG A 53 -5.82 10.56 8.35
C ARG A 53 -6.22 11.40 7.15
N ASP A 54 -7.50 11.36 6.77
CA ASP A 54 -7.95 11.95 5.50
C ASP A 54 -7.72 13.46 5.47
N ALA A 55 -7.93 14.14 6.61
CA ALA A 55 -7.65 15.57 6.72
C ALA A 55 -6.15 15.89 6.52
N LEU A 56 -5.24 15.04 7.04
CA LEU A 56 -3.80 15.20 6.82
C LEU A 56 -3.43 14.95 5.36
N VAL A 57 -3.95 13.87 4.76
CA VAL A 57 -3.69 13.55 3.35
C VAL A 57 -4.17 14.67 2.43
N THR A 58 -5.40 15.15 2.63
CA THR A 58 -5.95 16.28 1.86
C THR A 58 -5.12 17.55 2.03
N PHE A 59 -4.72 17.87 3.26
CA PHE A 59 -3.88 19.04 3.52
C PHE A 59 -2.52 18.94 2.81
N LEU A 60 -1.84 17.79 2.89
CA LEU A 60 -0.54 17.56 2.28
C LEU A 60 -0.64 17.62 0.75
N LYS A 61 -1.65 16.96 0.17
CA LYS A 61 -1.92 17.00 -1.27
C LYS A 61 -2.15 18.44 -1.74
N ASN A 62 -3.01 19.19 -1.07
CA ASN A 62 -3.31 20.58 -1.43
C ASN A 62 -2.08 21.49 -1.28
N SER A 63 -1.27 21.28 -0.25
CA SER A 63 -0.03 22.04 -0.04
C SER A 63 0.97 21.82 -1.17
N LEU A 64 1.14 20.57 -1.60
CA LEU A 64 2.06 20.22 -2.69
C LEU A 64 1.56 20.67 -4.06
N ILE A 65 0.25 20.56 -4.32
CA ILE A 65 -0.38 21.10 -5.54
C ILE A 65 -0.17 22.61 -5.62
N LYS A 66 -0.31 23.35 -4.50
CA LYS A 66 -0.05 24.79 -4.46
C LYS A 66 1.42 25.14 -4.63
N LEU A 67 2.32 24.30 -4.12
CA LEU A 67 3.76 24.52 -4.21
C LEU A 67 4.30 24.29 -5.63
N GLN A 68 3.68 23.38 -6.40
CA GLN A 68 4.09 23.00 -7.76
C GLN A 68 5.61 22.78 -7.91
N PRO A 69 6.20 21.83 -7.15
CA PRO A 69 7.63 21.57 -7.21
C PRO A 69 8.05 21.09 -8.60
N ARG A 70 9.01 21.78 -9.24
CA ARG A 70 9.33 21.59 -10.68
C ARG A 70 9.86 20.21 -11.06
N ASN A 71 10.46 19.47 -10.13
CA ASN A 71 11.14 18.20 -10.42
C ASN A 71 10.49 17.00 -9.70
N ILE A 72 9.21 17.11 -9.32
CA ILE A 72 8.51 16.04 -8.61
C ILE A 72 7.21 15.73 -9.36
N SER A 73 7.12 14.53 -9.92
CA SER A 73 5.92 14.05 -10.63
C SER A 73 5.06 13.14 -9.76
N GLN A 74 5.68 12.38 -8.86
CA GLN A 74 4.95 11.44 -7.99
C GLN A 74 5.27 11.70 -6.52
N VAL A 75 4.23 11.61 -5.69
CA VAL A 75 4.33 11.76 -4.24
C VAL A 75 3.77 10.53 -3.57
N THR A 76 4.50 10.02 -2.60
CA THR A 76 4.03 8.99 -1.66
C THR A 76 4.06 9.55 -0.25
N ILE A 77 2.91 9.59 0.41
CA ILE A 77 2.78 9.92 1.83
C ILE A 77 2.71 8.62 2.62
N ARG A 78 3.53 8.50 3.66
CA ARG A 78 3.55 7.37 4.59
C ARG A 78 3.27 7.90 5.99
N GLY A 79 2.23 7.40 6.62
CA GLY A 79 1.87 7.79 7.98
C GLY A 79 2.29 6.72 8.98
N SER A 80 2.95 7.12 10.06
CA SER A 80 3.17 6.28 11.23
C SER A 80 2.68 6.98 12.50
N ALA A 81 2.17 6.20 13.45
CA ALA A 81 1.83 6.72 14.76
C ALA A 81 3.11 7.05 15.54
N VAL A 82 3.07 8.09 16.38
CA VAL A 82 4.22 8.48 17.22
C VAL A 82 4.77 7.27 17.99
N GLY A 83 6.08 7.05 17.89
CA GLY A 83 6.77 5.94 18.56
C GLY A 83 6.65 4.57 17.87
N HIS A 84 6.00 4.50 16.70
CA HIS A 84 5.96 3.29 15.88
C HIS A 84 6.93 3.39 14.70
N THR A 85 7.54 2.25 14.33
CA THR A 85 8.45 2.15 13.19
C THR A 85 7.77 1.66 11.92
N ILE A 86 6.56 1.13 12.04
CA ILE A 86 5.78 0.58 10.94
C ILE A 86 4.83 1.66 10.42
N ASP A 87 4.76 1.80 9.09
CA ASP A 87 3.78 2.66 8.43
C ASP A 87 2.36 2.11 8.72
N ALA A 88 1.51 2.91 9.34
CA ALA A 88 0.10 2.60 9.56
C ALA A 88 -0.71 2.71 8.25
N TRP A 89 -0.31 3.60 7.35
CA TRP A 89 -0.95 3.77 6.04
C TRP A 89 0.00 4.41 5.01
N ARG A 90 -0.35 4.25 3.74
CA ARG A 90 0.35 4.85 2.59
C ARG A 90 -0.65 5.39 1.59
N GLU A 91 -0.37 6.57 1.06
CA GLU A 91 -1.11 7.21 -0.03
C GLU A 91 -0.13 7.61 -1.14
N SER A 92 -0.46 7.36 -2.41
CA SER A 92 0.36 7.81 -3.54
C SER A 92 -0.51 8.55 -4.55
N PHE A 93 0.02 9.65 -5.10
CA PHE A 93 -0.65 10.41 -6.15
C PHE A 93 0.37 11.12 -7.05
N GLU A 94 -0.08 11.53 -8.22
CA GLU A 94 0.72 12.31 -9.17
C GLU A 94 0.45 13.80 -8.98
N LEU A 95 1.50 14.63 -9.09
CA LEU A 95 1.41 16.09 -9.00
C LEU A 95 1.07 16.73 -10.35
N ASP A 96 1.38 16.03 -11.44
CA ASP A 96 1.04 16.42 -12.81
C ASP A 96 -0.47 16.17 -13.05
N ALA A 97 -1.30 16.95 -12.38
CA ALA A 97 -2.75 16.96 -12.59
C ALA A 97 -3.08 17.73 -13.89
N ASN A 98 -2.80 17.12 -15.04
CA ASN A 98 -3.69 17.27 -16.19
C ASN A 98 -4.74 16.15 -16.16
N GLU A 99 -5.43 16.03 -15.03
CA GLU A 99 -6.66 15.26 -14.90
C GLU A 99 -7.71 16.20 -14.28
N PRO A 100 -8.81 16.46 -15.00
CA PRO A 100 -9.76 17.51 -14.67
C PRO A 100 -10.50 17.20 -13.36
N VAL A 101 -10.45 18.13 -12.42
CA VAL A 101 -11.29 18.09 -11.22
C VAL A 101 -12.74 18.38 -11.62
N GLY A 102 -13.54 17.32 -11.66
CA GLY A 102 -14.97 17.35 -11.34
C GLY A 102 -15.93 17.29 -12.53
N SER A 103 -16.68 16.19 -12.63
CA SER A 103 -18.12 16.31 -12.80
C SER A 103 -18.82 15.09 -12.20
N ASN A 104 -19.19 15.21 -10.94
CA ASN A 104 -20.30 14.46 -10.38
C ASN A 104 -21.59 15.12 -10.86
N CYS A 105 -22.33 14.44 -11.75
CA CYS A 105 -23.75 14.08 -11.60
C CYS A 105 -24.36 13.76 -12.98
N ALA A 106 -25.14 12.70 -13.01
CA ALA A 106 -25.73 12.07 -14.18
C ALA A 106 -26.66 13.00 -15.00
N ALA A 107 -26.46 12.97 -16.32
CA ALA A 107 -27.49 13.15 -17.35
C ALA A 107 -27.00 12.48 -18.65
N ASP A 108 -27.37 11.22 -18.78
CA ASP A 108 -28.07 10.64 -19.93
C ASP A 108 -27.74 11.10 -21.39
N ASN A 109 -27.45 10.07 -22.19
CA ASN A 109 -27.57 9.89 -23.66
C ASN A 109 -26.34 10.04 -24.56
N GLY A 110 -26.00 8.92 -25.23
CA GLY A 110 -25.45 8.96 -26.59
C GLY A 110 -24.10 8.26 -26.83
N ILE A 111 -24.08 6.93 -26.69
CA ILE A 111 -23.38 5.92 -27.53
C ILE A 111 -21.99 6.25 -28.10
N ALA A 112 -20.99 5.48 -27.64
CA ALA A 112 -20.07 4.79 -28.56
C ALA A 112 -19.61 3.45 -27.95
N GLU A 113 -20.08 2.40 -28.61
CA GLU A 113 -19.74 0.99 -28.54
C GLU A 113 -18.23 0.73 -28.55
N PHE A 114 -17.66 0.27 -27.42
CA PHE A 114 -16.39 -0.48 -27.43
C PHE A 114 -16.39 -1.59 -26.35
N SER A 115 -16.92 -2.74 -26.78
CA SER A 115 -16.52 -4.10 -26.39
C SER A 115 -16.68 -4.56 -24.93
N LEU A 116 -17.89 -5.07 -24.63
CA LEU A 116 -18.11 -6.13 -23.62
C LEU A 116 -17.43 -7.47 -23.97
N ALA A 117 -16.73 -7.55 -25.12
CA ALA A 117 -15.96 -8.71 -25.53
C ALA A 117 -14.65 -8.92 -24.74
N THR A 118 -14.18 -7.92 -23.98
CA THR A 118 -12.87 -8.01 -23.30
C THR A 118 -12.94 -8.63 -21.89
N ALA A 119 -14.12 -8.80 -21.30
CA ALA A 119 -14.26 -9.34 -19.95
C ALA A 119 -14.26 -10.89 -19.86
N LEU A 120 -14.38 -11.61 -20.98
CA LEU A 120 -14.36 -13.08 -20.98
C LEU A 120 -12.97 -13.68 -21.28
N GLN A 121 -12.02 -12.92 -21.83
CA GLN A 121 -10.71 -13.45 -22.21
C GLN A 121 -9.76 -13.59 -21.01
N HIS A 122 -9.90 -12.78 -19.95
CA HIS A 122 -8.95 -12.80 -18.83
C HIS A 122 -9.14 -14.01 -17.88
N SER A 123 -10.31 -14.67 -17.90
CA SER A 123 -10.59 -15.86 -17.09
C SER A 123 -9.86 -17.13 -17.59
N ASN A 124 -9.55 -17.22 -18.89
CA ASN A 124 -9.09 -18.48 -19.48
C ASN A 124 -7.56 -18.64 -19.53
N GLN A 125 -6.78 -17.64 -19.10
CA GLN A 125 -5.31 -17.72 -19.15
C GLN A 125 -4.65 -18.22 -17.85
N GLN A 126 -5.42 -18.40 -16.77
CA GLN A 126 -4.89 -18.96 -15.51
C GLN A 126 -4.89 -20.50 -15.45
N LYS A 127 -5.33 -21.20 -16.51
CA LYS A 127 -5.33 -22.68 -16.56
C LYS A 127 -4.10 -23.32 -17.20
N ALA A 128 -3.11 -22.54 -17.66
CA ALA A 128 -2.01 -23.06 -18.47
C ALA A 128 -0.60 -22.93 -17.86
N LEU A 129 -0.46 -22.92 -16.53
CA LEU A 129 0.87 -23.10 -15.89
C LEU A 129 0.93 -24.24 -14.87
N ALA A 130 -0.14 -25.01 -14.71
CA ALA A 130 -0.11 -26.26 -13.94
C ALA A 130 0.38 -27.43 -14.80
N GLN A 131 1.57 -27.32 -15.39
CA GLN A 131 2.31 -28.41 -16.04
C GLN A 131 3.80 -28.07 -16.02
N THR A 132 4.38 -27.94 -14.82
CA THR A 132 5.83 -28.18 -14.70
C THR A 132 6.04 -29.67 -14.94
N ALA A 133 6.63 -29.99 -16.07
CA ALA A 133 7.11 -31.33 -16.39
C ALA A 133 8.02 -31.80 -15.25
N THR A 134 7.53 -32.78 -14.49
CA THR A 134 8.34 -33.58 -13.57
C THR A 134 9.31 -34.39 -14.42
N ASN A 135 10.53 -33.88 -14.59
CA ASN A 135 11.65 -34.71 -14.98
C ASN A 135 12.01 -35.61 -13.78
N PRO A 136 12.04 -36.95 -13.92
CA PRO A 136 12.25 -37.88 -12.81
C PRO A 136 13.68 -37.85 -12.20
N ASN A 137 14.55 -36.94 -12.65
CA ASN A 137 15.94 -36.86 -12.21
C ASN A 137 16.17 -35.79 -11.13
N GLU A 138 15.17 -34.95 -10.81
CA GLU A 138 15.26 -33.88 -9.80
C GLU A 138 14.62 -34.28 -8.46
N MET A 139 14.47 -35.59 -8.19
CA MET A 139 13.89 -36.11 -6.94
C MET A 139 14.91 -36.26 -5.78
N LEU A 140 16.08 -35.59 -5.87
CA LEU A 140 17.16 -35.72 -4.89
C LEU A 140 17.59 -34.40 -4.24
N ALA A 141 17.09 -33.24 -4.70
CA ALA A 141 17.51 -31.94 -4.18
C ALA A 141 16.71 -31.46 -2.95
N PHE A 142 15.47 -31.92 -2.75
CA PHE A 142 14.63 -31.45 -1.65
C PHE A 142 15.03 -31.99 -0.27
N GLY A 143 15.71 -33.15 -0.20
CA GLY A 143 16.20 -33.71 1.07
C GLY A 143 17.38 -32.94 1.67
N ILE A 144 18.30 -32.47 0.82
CA ILE A 144 19.54 -31.81 1.26
C ILE A 144 19.27 -30.38 1.74
N ILE A 145 18.36 -29.67 1.07
CA ILE A 145 18.00 -28.29 1.42
C ILE A 145 17.17 -28.25 2.72
N THR A 146 16.32 -29.26 2.96
CA THR A 146 15.54 -29.36 4.20
C THR A 146 16.43 -29.71 5.40
N PHE A 147 17.46 -30.55 5.22
CA PHE A 147 18.37 -30.95 6.30
C PHE A 147 19.35 -29.83 6.71
N LEU A 148 19.80 -28.98 5.77
CA LEU A 148 20.70 -27.85 6.07
C LEU A 148 20.03 -26.72 6.86
N LEU A 149 18.70 -26.55 6.74
CA LEU A 149 17.95 -25.56 7.53
C LEU A 149 17.68 -26.03 8.97
N ILE A 150 17.62 -27.34 9.21
CA ILE A 150 17.35 -27.92 10.54
C ILE A 150 18.62 -27.93 11.42
N VAL A 151 19.81 -28.09 10.82
CA VAL A 151 21.08 -28.11 11.58
C VAL A 151 21.55 -26.71 12.00
N ASN A 152 21.12 -25.64 11.30
CA ASN A 152 21.51 -24.26 11.64
C ASN A 152 20.57 -23.54 12.64
N LEU A 153 19.44 -24.14 13.02
CA LEU A 153 18.50 -23.55 13.98
C LEU A 153 18.07 -24.57 15.05
N GLY A 154 19.04 -25.26 15.63
CA GLY A 154 18.81 -26.02 16.85
C GLY A 154 18.58 -25.08 18.04
N PHE A 155 17.35 -24.66 18.29
CA PHE A 155 16.76 -24.48 19.63
C PHE A 155 15.30 -24.00 19.52
N PHE A 156 14.45 -24.44 20.46
CA PHE A 156 13.00 -24.22 20.58
C PHE A 156 12.14 -25.06 19.62
N PHE A 157 11.24 -25.94 20.04
CA PHE A 157 10.68 -26.19 21.36
C PHE A 157 10.09 -27.61 21.33
N HIS A 158 10.51 -28.41 22.30
CA HIS A 158 10.01 -29.76 22.54
C HIS A 158 8.64 -29.68 23.25
N SER A 159 7.83 -30.72 23.03
CA SER A 159 6.60 -31.11 23.74
C SER A 159 5.26 -30.53 23.26
N SER A 160 4.52 -31.40 22.56
CA SER A 160 3.27 -32.05 23.00
C SER A 160 2.21 -32.05 21.91
N TRP A 161 2.13 -33.21 21.26
CA TRP A 161 1.17 -33.60 20.25
C TRP A 161 -0.12 -34.04 20.96
N THR A 162 -1.22 -33.33 20.74
CA THR A 162 -2.60 -33.80 20.95
C THR A 162 -3.34 -33.40 19.68
N GLY A 163 -3.89 -34.26 18.85
CA GLY A 163 -4.70 -35.44 19.14
C GLY A 163 -6.02 -35.22 18.41
N LEU A 164 -6.31 -36.09 17.41
CA LEU A 164 -7.53 -36.12 16.60
C LEU A 164 -8.81 -36.01 17.44
N VAL A 165 -9.85 -35.37 16.88
CA VAL A 165 -11.17 -36.02 16.73
C VAL A 165 -12.02 -35.30 15.68
N ALA A 166 -12.43 -36.08 14.68
CA ALA A 166 -13.54 -35.80 13.79
C ALA A 166 -14.87 -36.18 14.48
N ALA A 167 -15.96 -35.45 14.22
CA ALA A 167 -17.34 -35.92 14.44
C ALA A 167 -18.36 -34.97 13.75
N PRO A 168 -19.63 -35.37 13.51
CA PRO A 168 -20.10 -35.62 12.14
C PRO A 168 -21.37 -34.84 11.74
N SER A 169 -21.76 -35.07 10.48
CA SER A 169 -22.96 -34.66 9.73
C SER A 169 -24.28 -34.60 10.51
N ARG A 170 -25.01 -33.49 10.38
CA ARG A 170 -26.40 -33.32 10.83
C ARG A 170 -27.37 -33.61 9.67
N ILE A 171 -28.16 -34.67 9.80
CA ILE A 171 -29.33 -35.01 8.97
C ILE A 171 -30.59 -34.33 9.53
N ASP A 172 -31.47 -33.91 8.61
CA ASP A 172 -32.80 -33.34 8.79
C ASP A 172 -33.76 -34.13 9.69
N ARG A 173 -34.68 -33.43 10.39
CA ARG A 173 -36.14 -33.44 10.10
C ARG A 173 -36.98 -32.65 11.13
N PRO A 174 -38.22 -32.24 10.77
CA PRO A 174 -39.03 -31.25 11.48
C PRO A 174 -40.10 -31.88 12.40
N CYS A 175 -40.61 -31.10 13.36
CA CYS A 175 -41.87 -31.40 14.06
C CYS A 175 -42.70 -30.12 14.29
N ASN A 176 -43.95 -30.17 13.83
CA ASN A 176 -45.08 -29.36 14.32
C ASN A 176 -45.45 -29.77 15.76
N LEU A 177 -45.99 -28.83 16.55
CA LEU A 177 -47.23 -28.91 17.36
C LEU A 177 -47.23 -27.80 18.44
N LYS A 178 -48.16 -26.84 18.36
CA LYS A 178 -49.40 -26.83 19.14
C LYS A 178 -50.37 -25.78 18.62
#